data_AF-A0A1G8H6J6-F1
#
_entry.id   AF-A0A1G8H6J6-F1
#
_cell.length_a   1.000
_cell.length_b   1.000
_cell.length_c   1.000
_cell.angle_alpha   90.00
_cell.angle_beta   90.00
_cell.angle_gamma   90.00
#
_symmetry.space_group_name_H-M   'P 1'
#
loop_
_entity.id
_entity.type
_entity.pdbx_description
1 polymer ?
#
loop_
_entity_poly.entity_id
_entity_poly.type
_entity_poly.pdbx_seq_one_letter_code
_entity_poly.pdbx_strand_id
1 'polypeptide(L)' 'MGGFAGNLASHWWVILIIVLLIFGATRLPQLAKGIGESINVFKREVKKDAPAADDETTTSSDTRDSK' A
#
# COMPACT_ATOMS: atom_id res chain seq x y z
N MET A 1 -34.56 1.86 15.14
CA MET A 1 -33.60 0.89 15.72
C MET A 1 -32.67 0.44 14.60
N GLY A 2 -31.65 1.24 14.26
CA GLY A 2 -30.87 1.10 13.02
C GLY A 2 -29.40 1.47 13.16
N GLY A 3 -28.78 1.12 14.28
CA GLY A 3 -27.44 1.58 14.67
C GLY A 3 -26.27 0.61 14.45
N PHE A 4 -26.49 -0.59 13.92
CA PHE A 4 -25.43 -1.63 13.89
C PHE A 4 -24.69 -1.79 12.55
N ALA A 5 -25.29 -1.40 11.41
CA ALA A 5 -24.66 -1.60 10.11
C ALA A 5 -23.53 -0.61 9.79
N GLY A 6 -23.62 0.63 10.27
CA GLY A 6 -22.58 1.66 10.06
C GLY A 6 -21.35 1.49 10.95
N ASN A 7 -21.45 0.72 12.04
CA ASN A 7 -20.35 0.58 12.98
C ASN A 7 -19.31 -0.42 12.47
N LEU A 8 -19.68 -1.54 11.83
CA LEU A 8 -18.75 -2.60 11.37
C LEU A 8 -17.57 -2.09 10.52
N ALA A 9 -17.80 -1.19 9.57
CA ALA A 9 -16.74 -0.57 8.78
C ALA A 9 -15.82 0.35 9.61
N SER A 10 -16.33 0.93 10.69
CA SER A 10 -15.57 1.79 11.61
C SER A 10 -14.71 1.01 12.62
N HIS A 11 -14.87 -0.30 12.78
CA HIS A 11 -14.05 -1.09 13.74
C HIS A 11 -12.64 -1.36 13.23
N TRP A 12 -12.41 -1.25 11.91
CA TRP A 12 -11.08 -1.41 11.34
C TRP A 12 -10.06 -0.43 11.94
N TRP A 13 -10.52 0.77 12.31
CA TRP A 13 -9.69 1.75 13.02
C TRP A 13 -9.24 1.28 14.40
N VAL A 14 -10.08 0.53 15.13
CA VAL A 14 -9.73 -0.01 16.45
C VAL A 14 -8.58 -1.00 16.33
N ILE A 15 -8.63 -1.89 15.33
CA ILE A 15 -7.58 -2.87 15.05
C ILE A 15 -6.29 -2.14 14.66
N LEU A 16 -6.38 -1.16 13.76
CA LEU A 16 -5.22 -0.39 13.30
C LEU A 16 -4.53 0.36 14.46
N ILE A 17 -5.31 0.96 15.36
CA ILE A 17 -4.80 1.65 16.57
C ILE A 17 -4.10 0.66 17.52
N ILE A 18 -4.68 -0.52 17.75
CA ILE A 18 -4.09 -1.56 18.61
C ILE A 18 -2.75 -2.05 18.04
N VAL A 19 -2.68 -2.30 16.72
CA VAL A 19 -1.44 -2.70 16.07
C VAL A 19 -0.41 -1.56 16.18
N LEU A 20 -0.80 -0.30 15.99
CA LEU A 20 0.11 0.85 16.17
C LEU A 20 0.60 1.00 17.62
N LEU A 21 -0.20 0.66 18.63
CA LEU A 21 0.22 0.70 20.03
C LEU A 21 1.27 -0.37 20.35
N ILE A 22 1.10 -1.58 19.81
CA ILE A 22 2.02 -2.70 20.04
C ILE A 22 3.31 -2.53 19.24
N PHE A 23 3.20 -2.18 17.96
CA PHE A 23 4.34 -2.06 17.06
C PHE A 23 5.00 -0.67 17.11
N GLY A 24 4.24 0.38 17.45
CA GLY A 24 4.68 1.78 17.41
C GLY A 24 4.45 2.43 16.04
N ALA A 25 4.22 3.76 16.05
CA ALA A 25 3.96 4.57 14.85
C ALA A 25 5.09 4.54 13.81
N THR A 26 6.32 4.19 14.21
CA THR A 26 7.50 4.17 13.34
C THR A 26 7.81 2.79 12.76
N ARG A 27 7.34 1.68 13.36
CA ARG A 27 7.77 0.33 12.94
C ARG A 27 6.92 -0.27 11.83
N LEU A 28 5.60 -0.03 11.84
CA LEU A 28 4.73 -0.38 10.71
C LEU A 28 5.22 0.20 9.38
N PRO A 29 5.48 1.53 9.26
CA PRO A 29 5.96 2.09 8.00
C PRO A 29 7.38 1.66 7.64
N GLN A 30 8.24 1.39 8.64
CA GLN A 30 9.62 0.93 8.41
C GLN A 30 9.66 -0.51 7.86
N LEU A 31 8.83 -1.41 8.38
CA LEU A 31 8.65 -2.76 7.87
C LEU A 31 8.01 -2.75 6.47
N ALA A 32 7.00 -1.91 6.28
CA ALA A 32 6.35 -1.76 4.98
C ALA A 32 7.32 -1.24 3.90
N LYS A 33 8.24 -0.31 4.24
CA LYS A 33 9.29 0.14 3.31
C LYS A 33 10.21 -1.00 2.87
N GLY A 34 10.73 -1.79 3.82
CA GLY A 34 11.62 -2.92 3.49
C GLY A 34 10.93 -4.01 2.66
N ILE A 35 9.71 -4.41 3.05
CA ILE A 35 8.92 -5.41 2.32
C ILE A 35 8.51 -4.87 0.94
N GLY A 36 8.08 -3.61 0.86
CA GLY A 36 7.67 -2.96 -0.38
C GLY A 36 8.79 -2.89 -1.41
N GLU A 37 10.02 -2.63 -0.98
CA GLU A 37 11.19 -2.59 -1.86
C GLU A 37 11.52 -3.98 -2.44
N SER A 38 11.49 -5.04 -1.62
CA SER A 38 11.68 -6.41 -2.09
C SER A 38 10.60 -6.86 -3.10
N ILE A 39 9.33 -6.54 -2.83
CA ILE A 39 8.21 -6.87 -3.72
C ILE A 39 8.30 -6.06 -5.01
N ASN A 40 8.77 -4.82 -4.95
CA ASN A 40 8.95 -3.98 -6.14
C ASN A 40 10.03 -4.55 -7.06
N VAL A 41 11.18 -4.96 -6.52
CA VAL A 41 12.24 -5.60 -7.31
C VAL A 41 11.74 -6.91 -7.92
N PHE A 42 11.11 -7.78 -7.12
CA PHE A 42 10.54 -9.03 -7.60
C PHE A 42 9.50 -8.82 -8.71
N LYS A 43 8.60 -7.85 -8.55
CA LYS A 43 7.58 -7.54 -9.57
C LYS A 43 8.19 -6.97 -10.85
N ARG A 44 9.29 -6.22 -10.76
CA ARG A 44 10.01 -5.70 -11.93
C ARG A 44 10.74 -6.78 -12.69
N GLU A 45 11.32 -7.75 -12.00
CA GLU A 45 11.96 -8.92 -12.61
C GLU A 45 10.91 -9.81 -13.29
N VAL A 46 9.82 -10.14 -12.58
CA VAL A 46 8.72 -10.95 -13.13
C VAL A 46 8.04 -10.27 -14.33
N LYS A 47 7.84 -8.94 -14.31
CA LYS A 47 7.30 -8.20 -15.47
C LYS A 47 8.26 -8.12 -16.66
N LYS A 48 9.57 -8.27 -16.47
CA LYS A 48 10.55 -8.33 -17.57
C LYS A 48 10.53 -9.68 -18.27
N ASP A 49 10.27 -10.75 -17.53
CA ASP A 49 10.26 -12.12 -18.06
C ASP A 49 8.90 -12.53 -18.64
N ALA A 50 7.82 -11.83 -18.29
CA ALA A 50 6.53 -11.99 -18.94
C ALA A 50 6.51 -11.23 -20.29
N PRO A 51 6.26 -11.90 -21.44
CA PRO A 51 6.07 -11.21 -22.71
C PRO A 51 4.86 -10.28 -22.58
N ALA A 52 5.06 -9.02 -22.97
CA ALA A 52 4.19 -7.87 -22.73
C ALA A 52 2.69 -8.20 -22.70
N ALA A 53 2.14 -8.25 -21.49
CA ALA A 53 0.77 -7.88 -21.21
C ALA A 53 0.85 -6.61 -20.36
N ASP A 54 0.85 -5.49 -21.08
CA ASP A 54 0.23 -4.21 -20.72
C ASP A 54 -0.60 -4.25 -19.44
N ASP A 55 -0.13 -3.52 -18.43
CA ASP A 55 -0.98 -2.98 -17.37
C ASP A 55 -0.32 -1.72 -16.81
N GLU A 56 -0.78 -0.58 -17.33
CA GLU A 56 -0.69 0.71 -16.70
C GLU A 56 -1.62 0.76 -15.49
N THR A 57 -1.08 1.08 -14.31
CA THR A 57 -1.83 1.78 -13.27
C THR A 57 -0.86 2.63 -12.44
N THR A 58 -0.72 3.88 -12.89
CA THR A 58 -0.78 5.15 -12.13
C THR A 58 -0.01 5.30 -10.82
N THR A 59 1.04 6.14 -10.85
CA THR A 59 1.14 7.41 -10.08
C THR A 59 2.61 7.74 -9.84
N SER A 60 3.17 8.59 -10.70
CA SER A 60 4.10 9.65 -10.30
C SER A 60 4.12 10.68 -11.41
N SER A 61 3.47 11.79 -11.12
CA SER A 61 3.65 13.08 -11.77
C SER A 61 5.13 13.44 -11.88
N ASP A 62 5.70 13.26 -13.07
CA ASP A 62 6.92 13.95 -13.51
C ASP A 62 6.84 14.00 -15.04
N THR A 63 6.49 15.13 -15.64
CA THR A 63 7.53 15.95 -16.25
C THR A 63 6.98 17.36 -16.48
N ARG A 64 7.53 18.31 -15.71
CA ARG A 64 7.69 19.69 -16.18
C ARG A 64 8.76 19.65 -17.27
N ASP A 65 8.36 19.47 -18.53
CA ASP A 65 9.20 19.86 -19.64
C ASP A 65 8.31 20.07 -20.87
N SER A 66 7.98 21.33 -21.11
CA SER A 66 7.44 21.80 -22.37
C SER A 66 8.13 23.14 -22.59
N LYS A 67 9.23 23.06 -23.32
CA LYS A 67 9.91 24.18 -23.95
C LYS A 67 9.32 24.40 -25.34
#